data_AF-A0A948XRF4-F1
#
_entry.id   AF-A0A948XRF4-F1
#
_cell.length_a   1.000
_cell.length_b   1.000
_cell.length_c   1.000
_cell.angle_alpha   90.00
_cell.angle_beta   90.00
_cell.angle_gamma   90.00
#
_symmetry.space_group_name_H-M   'P 1'
#
loop_
_entity.id
_entity.type
_entity.pdbx_description
1 polymer ?
#
loop_
_entity_poly.entity_id
_entity_poly.type
_entity_poly.pdbx_seq_one_letter_code
_entity_poly.pdbx_strand_id
1 'polypeptide(L)'
;MLLVLLVVGVHAATNMWARTGQAYGIEPRLLYAISKVESNLRPLVVSVNFTKITKTQRDKLYGMLQSKRIPYHTFTKVIEIDNQNISQAEEVINFLDTNRYASFDIGLMQINNIHKETLKTHKISLHTLLNEDTNLNVAAGILWECYKKNRTNYKTISAYNGSKRGNAYYTKVSAELQKLLLPHESSSKRLFYRVL
;
A
#
# COMPACT_ATOMS: atom_id res chain seq x y z
N MET A 1 4.02 0.89 57.23
CA MET A 1 3.40 0.28 56.03
C MET A 1 4.10 0.84 54.80
N LEU A 2 4.73 -0.01 53.99
CA LEU A 2 5.41 0.37 52.76
C LEU A 2 4.40 0.27 51.60
N LEU A 3 4.02 1.39 50.99
CA LEU A 3 3.11 1.42 49.86
C LEU A 3 3.88 1.04 48.59
N VAL A 4 3.73 -0.20 48.13
CA VAL A 4 4.23 -0.63 46.81
C VAL A 4 3.26 -0.13 45.75
N LEU A 5 3.62 0.96 45.06
CA LEU A 5 2.94 1.40 43.85
C LEU A 5 3.28 0.43 42.71
N LEU A 6 2.39 -0.54 42.48
CA LEU A 6 2.33 -1.30 41.24
C LEU A 6 1.96 -0.31 40.12
N VAL A 7 2.95 0.18 39.40
CA VAL A 7 2.75 0.87 38.13
C VAL A 7 2.34 -0.19 37.12
N VAL A 8 1.04 -0.47 37.05
CA VAL A 8 0.48 -1.31 36.00
C VAL A 8 0.50 -0.47 34.72
N GLY A 9 1.55 -0.64 33.92
CA GLY A 9 1.67 0.03 32.64
C GLY A 9 0.56 -0.41 31.71
N VAL A 10 -0.45 0.45 31.51
CA VAL A 10 -1.46 0.27 30.47
C VAL A 10 -0.74 0.39 29.12
N HIS A 11 -0.38 -0.74 28.52
CA HIS A 11 0.00 -0.77 27.12
C HIS A 11 -1.25 -0.46 26.30
N ALA A 12 -1.44 0.81 25.94
CA ALA A 12 -2.44 1.17 24.96
C ALA A 12 -2.17 0.37 23.68
N ALA A 13 -3.14 -0.40 23.22
CA ALA A 13 -3.04 -1.10 21.95
C ALA A 13 -2.77 -0.07 20.85
N THR A 14 -1.57 -0.09 20.28
CA THR A 14 -1.20 0.81 19.18
C THR A 14 -1.78 0.27 17.89
N ASN A 15 -2.39 1.13 17.08
CA ASN A 15 -2.92 0.73 15.78
C ASN A 15 -1.78 0.37 14.81
N MET A 16 -2.11 -0.33 13.73
CA MET A 16 -1.11 -0.79 12.75
C MET A 16 -0.24 0.33 12.17
N TRP A 17 -0.80 1.52 11.97
CA TRP A 17 -0.08 2.68 11.46
C TRP A 17 0.99 3.15 12.43
N ALA A 18 0.66 3.24 13.72
CA ALA A 18 1.59 3.64 14.77
C ALA A 18 2.71 2.60 14.93
N ARG A 19 2.34 1.32 14.99
CA ARG A 19 3.29 0.20 15.11
C ARG A 19 4.27 0.15 13.93
N THR A 20 3.77 0.14 12.70
CA THR A 20 4.62 0.10 11.50
C THR A 20 5.42 1.39 11.35
N GLY A 21 4.81 2.55 11.61
CA GLY A 21 5.52 3.83 11.58
C GLY A 21 6.70 3.87 12.55
N GLN A 22 6.50 3.42 13.79
CA GLN A 22 7.57 3.31 14.79
C GLN A 22 8.67 2.33 14.36
N ALA A 23 8.30 1.16 13.83
CA ALA A 23 9.24 0.13 13.41
C ALA A 23 10.18 0.63 12.30
N TYR A 24 9.63 1.29 11.27
CA TYR A 24 10.37 1.76 10.09
C TYR A 24 10.87 3.20 10.20
N GLY A 25 10.49 3.94 11.25
CA GLY A 25 10.82 5.35 11.41
C GLY A 25 10.09 6.27 10.43
N ILE A 26 8.85 5.93 10.09
CA ILE A 26 7.99 6.66 9.16
C ILE A 26 6.83 7.26 9.94
N GLU A 27 6.44 8.49 9.63
CA GLU A 27 5.28 9.14 10.26
C GLU A 27 4.00 8.29 10.01
N PRO A 28 3.30 7.82 11.06
CA PRO A 28 2.12 6.96 10.91
C PRO A 28 1.02 7.55 10.00
N ARG A 29 0.81 8.87 10.07
CA ARG A 29 -0.17 9.58 9.23
C ARG A 29 0.22 9.62 7.76
N LEU A 30 1.52 9.57 7.42
CA LEU A 30 1.96 9.44 6.04
C LEU A 30 1.57 8.06 5.48
N LEU A 31 1.76 7.00 6.26
CA LEU A 31 1.37 5.65 5.85
C LEU A 31 -0.14 5.57 5.58
N TYR A 32 -0.95 6.14 6.47
CA TYR A 32 -2.40 6.24 6.26
C TYR A 32 -2.76 7.06 5.01
N ALA A 33 -2.12 8.23 4.82
CA ALA A 33 -2.38 9.09 3.67
C ALA A 33 -2.03 8.40 2.33
N ILE A 34 -0.93 7.64 2.30
CA ILE A 34 -0.58 6.82 1.14
C ILE A 34 -1.66 5.77 0.90
N SER A 35 -2.07 5.00 1.93
CA SER A 35 -3.14 4.01 1.78
C SER A 35 -4.46 4.60 1.26
N LYS A 36 -4.80 5.81 1.72
CA LYS A 36 -5.98 6.54 1.26
C LYS A 36 -5.89 6.87 -0.23
N VAL A 37 -4.71 7.27 -0.72
CA VAL A 37 -4.48 7.55 -2.14
C VAL A 37 -4.42 6.27 -2.99
N GLU A 38 -3.84 5.20 -2.46
CA GLU A 38 -3.62 3.95 -3.19
C GLU A 38 -4.91 3.13 -3.36
N SER A 39 -5.68 2.92 -2.30
CA SER A 39 -6.83 2.01 -2.34
C SER A 39 -8.12 2.59 -1.75
N ASN A 40 -8.07 3.84 -1.27
CA ASN A 40 -9.10 4.42 -0.41
C ASN A 40 -9.32 3.61 0.89
N LEU A 41 -8.23 3.06 1.46
CA LEU A 41 -8.23 2.17 2.64
C LEU A 41 -8.94 0.83 2.42
N ARG A 42 -9.09 0.37 1.17
CA ARG A 42 -9.73 -0.92 0.86
C ARG A 42 -8.68 -2.01 0.70
N PRO A 43 -8.64 -3.03 1.58
CA PRO A 43 -7.55 -4.00 1.61
C PRO A 43 -7.62 -5.09 0.54
N LEU A 44 -8.78 -5.24 -0.11
CA LEU A 44 -9.02 -6.31 -1.09
C LEU A 44 -9.02 -5.82 -2.54
N VAL A 45 -8.62 -4.57 -2.79
CA VAL A 45 -8.54 -4.02 -4.15
C VAL A 45 -7.35 -4.61 -4.89
N VAL A 46 -7.59 -5.11 -6.10
CA VAL A 46 -6.53 -5.49 -7.04
C VAL A 46 -6.64 -4.61 -8.28
N SER A 47 -5.52 -4.01 -8.71
CA SER A 47 -5.51 -3.10 -9.85
C SER A 47 -4.65 -3.63 -10.97
N VAL A 48 -5.11 -3.48 -12.21
CA VAL A 48 -4.37 -3.87 -13.42
C VAL A 48 -4.17 -2.65 -14.31
N ASN A 49 -2.92 -2.39 -14.70
CA ASN A 49 -2.60 -1.29 -15.61
C ASN A 49 -2.93 -1.69 -17.06
N PHE A 50 -3.87 -0.98 -17.66
CA PHE A 50 -4.37 -1.23 -19.01
C PHE A 50 -3.28 -1.10 -20.08
N THR A 51 -2.27 -0.25 -19.85
CA THR A 51 -1.16 -0.04 -20.79
C THR A 51 -0.15 -1.18 -20.78
N LYS A 52 -0.28 -2.14 -19.84
CA LYS A 52 0.63 -3.27 -19.63
C LYS A 52 0.02 -4.62 -20.02
N ILE A 53 -1.18 -4.64 -20.60
CA ILE A 53 -1.89 -5.87 -20.97
C ILE A 53 -2.32 -5.83 -22.44
N THR A 54 -2.35 -7.00 -23.09
CA THR A 54 -2.85 -7.14 -24.46
C THR A 54 -4.38 -7.07 -24.52
N LYS A 55 -4.96 -6.89 -25.72
CA LYS A 55 -6.41 -7.01 -25.91
C LYS A 55 -6.92 -8.38 -25.46
N THR A 56 -6.24 -9.47 -25.81
CA THR A 56 -6.61 -10.83 -25.38
C THR A 56 -6.59 -11.01 -23.87
N GLN A 57 -5.56 -10.49 -23.18
CA GLN A 57 -5.52 -10.53 -21.72
C GLN A 57 -6.67 -9.71 -21.11
N ARG A 58 -6.94 -8.53 -21.64
CA ARG A 58 -8.06 -7.71 -21.18
C ARG A 58 -9.41 -8.44 -21.33
N ASP A 59 -9.67 -9.03 -22.49
CA ASP A 59 -10.91 -9.75 -22.78
C ASP A 59 -11.08 -10.96 -21.85
N LYS A 60 -9.99 -11.72 -21.62
CA LYS A 60 -9.96 -12.83 -20.65
C LYS A 60 -10.24 -12.37 -19.22
N LEU A 61 -9.65 -11.23 -18.80
CA LEU A 61 -9.86 -10.68 -17.46
C LEU A 61 -11.33 -10.28 -17.26
N TYR A 62 -11.92 -9.53 -18.20
CA TYR A 62 -13.33 -9.16 -18.08
C TYR A 62 -14.26 -10.38 -18.11
N GLY A 63 -13.99 -11.36 -18.97
CA GLY A 63 -14.76 -12.61 -18.98
C GLY A 63 -14.70 -13.35 -17.63
N MET A 64 -13.51 -13.43 -17.03
CA MET A 64 -13.34 -14.01 -15.69
C MET A 64 -14.16 -13.23 -14.65
N LEU A 65 -13.98 -11.91 -14.56
CA LEU A 65 -14.66 -11.06 -13.58
C LEU A 65 -16.19 -11.14 -13.70
N GLN A 66 -16.71 -11.10 -14.93
CA GLN A 66 -18.14 -11.22 -15.22
C GLN A 66 -18.68 -12.59 -14.82
N SER A 67 -17.99 -13.67 -15.19
CA SER A 67 -18.41 -15.04 -14.85
C SER A 67 -18.49 -15.28 -13.33
N LYS A 68 -17.62 -14.60 -12.58
CA LYS A 68 -17.53 -14.68 -11.12
C LYS A 68 -18.34 -13.60 -10.40
N ARG A 69 -18.98 -12.69 -11.14
CA ARG A 69 -19.71 -11.53 -10.61
C ARG A 69 -18.86 -10.66 -9.66
N ILE A 70 -17.57 -10.51 -9.98
CA ILE A 70 -16.65 -9.66 -9.22
C ILE A 70 -16.80 -8.22 -9.73
N PRO A 71 -17.12 -7.23 -8.88
CA PRO A 71 -17.27 -5.86 -9.32
C PRO A 71 -15.92 -5.23 -9.68
N TYR A 72 -15.93 -4.38 -10.70
CA TYR A 72 -14.75 -3.66 -11.16
C TYR A 72 -15.13 -2.30 -11.75
N HIS A 73 -14.19 -1.38 -11.72
CA HIS A 73 -14.27 -0.06 -12.33
C HIS A 73 -13.11 0.15 -13.30
N THR A 74 -13.43 0.55 -14.54
CA THR A 74 -12.42 0.85 -15.55
C THR A 74 -12.24 2.35 -15.70
N PHE A 75 -11.08 2.83 -15.29
CA PHE A 75 -10.61 4.19 -15.53
C PHE A 75 -9.76 4.25 -16.80
N THR A 76 -9.27 5.45 -17.15
CA THR A 76 -8.48 5.68 -18.38
C THR A 76 -7.27 4.74 -18.52
N LYS A 77 -6.61 4.36 -17.41
CA LYS A 77 -5.39 3.53 -17.43
C LYS A 77 -5.41 2.32 -16.52
N VAL A 78 -6.44 2.16 -15.71
CA VAL A 78 -6.47 1.17 -14.62
C VAL A 78 -7.83 0.49 -14.61
N ILE A 79 -7.81 -0.83 -14.48
CA ILE A 79 -8.97 -1.62 -14.07
C ILE A 79 -8.80 -1.86 -12.58
N GLU A 80 -9.67 -1.26 -11.77
CA GLU A 80 -9.72 -1.48 -10.33
C GLU A 80 -10.77 -2.55 -10.04
N ILE A 81 -10.35 -3.64 -9.40
CA ILE A 81 -11.21 -4.79 -9.09
C ILE A 81 -11.51 -4.76 -7.60
N ASP A 82 -12.80 -4.58 -7.26
CA ASP A 82 -13.27 -4.45 -5.88
C ASP A 82 -13.77 -5.80 -5.37
N ASN A 83 -12.90 -6.55 -4.71
CA ASN A 83 -13.25 -7.89 -4.24
C ASN A 83 -14.02 -7.80 -2.92
N GLN A 84 -15.16 -8.48 -2.84
CA GLN A 84 -16.03 -8.43 -1.67
C GLN A 84 -15.52 -9.28 -0.50
N ASN A 85 -14.63 -10.23 -0.78
CA ASN A 85 -14.04 -11.12 0.22
C ASN A 85 -12.66 -11.62 -0.23
N ILE A 86 -11.92 -12.23 0.71
CA ILE A 86 -10.56 -12.73 0.49
C ILE A 86 -10.53 -13.76 -0.65
N SER A 87 -11.51 -14.66 -0.74
CA SER A 87 -11.54 -15.71 -1.76
C SER A 87 -11.61 -15.15 -3.18
N GLN A 88 -12.42 -14.11 -3.42
CA GLN A 88 -12.46 -13.43 -4.72
C GLN A 88 -11.11 -12.78 -5.05
N ALA A 89 -10.51 -12.10 -4.08
CA ALA A 89 -9.22 -11.44 -4.29
C ALA A 89 -8.09 -12.45 -4.57
N GLU A 90 -8.06 -13.59 -3.86
CA GLU A 90 -7.14 -14.69 -4.13
C GLU A 90 -7.36 -15.28 -5.53
N GLU A 91 -8.61 -15.47 -5.95
CA GLU A 91 -8.92 -15.96 -7.29
C GLU A 91 -8.44 -15.00 -8.38
N VAL A 92 -8.63 -13.69 -8.19
CA VAL A 92 -8.12 -12.65 -9.09
C VAL A 92 -6.58 -12.67 -9.13
N ILE A 93 -5.90 -12.69 -7.99
CA ILE A 93 -4.43 -12.73 -7.93
C ILE A 93 -3.90 -13.99 -8.61
N ASN A 94 -4.48 -15.16 -8.31
CA ASN A 94 -4.07 -16.43 -8.90
C ASN A 94 -4.28 -16.44 -10.43
N PHE A 95 -5.40 -15.90 -10.90
CA PHE A 95 -5.67 -15.75 -12.33
C PHE A 95 -4.62 -14.86 -13.00
N LEU A 96 -4.35 -13.67 -12.46
CA LEU A 96 -3.39 -12.73 -13.03
C LEU A 96 -1.96 -13.30 -13.03
N ASP A 97 -1.57 -13.96 -11.94
CA ASP A 97 -0.23 -14.53 -11.79
C ASP A 97 -0.01 -15.72 -12.73
N THR A 98 -0.95 -16.68 -12.75
CA THR A 98 -0.89 -17.87 -13.62
C THR A 98 -0.93 -17.50 -15.11
N ASN A 99 -1.70 -16.48 -15.48
CA ASN A 99 -1.80 -15.99 -16.85
C ASN A 99 -0.74 -14.92 -17.19
N ARG A 100 0.28 -14.76 -16.35
CA ARG A 100 1.48 -13.94 -16.60
C ARG A 100 1.17 -12.48 -16.95
N TYR A 101 0.26 -11.86 -16.19
CA TYR A 101 0.02 -10.41 -16.30
C TYR A 101 1.27 -9.68 -15.79
N ALA A 102 1.80 -8.79 -16.63
CA ALA A 102 3.11 -8.20 -16.40
C ALA A 102 3.18 -7.28 -15.18
N SER A 103 2.06 -6.62 -14.84
CA SER A 103 1.97 -5.67 -13.72
C SER A 103 0.56 -5.64 -13.17
N PHE A 104 0.44 -5.85 -11.86
CA PHE A 104 -0.78 -5.61 -11.10
C PHE A 104 -0.43 -5.28 -9.65
N ASP A 105 -1.31 -4.51 -9.01
CA ASP A 105 -1.11 -3.96 -7.68
C ASP A 105 -2.11 -4.58 -6.69
N ILE A 106 -1.66 -4.86 -5.47
CA ILE A 106 -2.42 -5.67 -4.52
C ILE A 106 -2.64 -4.92 -3.20
N GLY A 107 -3.90 -4.83 -2.81
CA GLY A 107 -4.36 -4.54 -1.47
C GLY A 107 -4.16 -3.11 -0.97
N LEU A 108 -4.10 -2.98 0.36
CA LEU A 108 -4.22 -1.72 1.10
C LEU A 108 -3.28 -0.59 0.61
N MET A 109 -2.05 -0.93 0.28
CA MET A 109 -0.99 -0.02 -0.16
C MET A 109 -0.64 -0.20 -1.64
N GLN A 110 -1.47 -0.96 -2.38
CA GLN A 110 -1.30 -1.27 -3.80
C GLN A 110 0.13 -1.75 -4.13
N ILE A 111 0.58 -2.79 -3.43
CA ILE A 111 1.92 -3.36 -3.66
C ILE A 111 1.96 -4.03 -5.03
N ASN A 112 2.84 -3.54 -5.90
CA ASN A 112 3.01 -4.09 -7.23
C ASN A 112 3.67 -5.47 -7.21
N ASN A 113 3.19 -6.38 -8.06
CA ASN A 113 3.71 -7.74 -8.20
C ASN A 113 5.18 -7.81 -8.68
N ILE A 114 5.78 -6.72 -9.14
CA ILE A 114 7.23 -6.65 -9.44
C ILE A 114 8.10 -7.04 -8.24
N HIS A 115 7.59 -6.86 -7.02
CA HIS A 115 8.28 -7.23 -5.79
C HIS A 115 8.20 -8.72 -5.44
N LYS A 116 7.50 -9.55 -6.25
CA LYS A 116 7.25 -10.97 -5.97
C LYS A 116 8.50 -11.76 -5.60
N GLU A 117 9.60 -11.59 -6.31
CA GLU A 117 10.83 -12.36 -6.03
C GLU A 117 11.49 -11.92 -4.71
N THR A 118 11.48 -10.63 -4.38
CA THR A 118 11.91 -10.15 -3.05
C THR A 118 10.97 -10.65 -1.96
N LEU A 119 9.66 -10.62 -2.16
CA LEU A 119 8.69 -11.10 -1.17
C LEU A 119 8.87 -12.59 -0.84
N LYS A 120 9.19 -13.42 -1.84
CA LYS A 120 9.49 -14.84 -1.65
C LYS A 120 10.67 -15.09 -0.72
N THR A 121 11.73 -14.26 -0.76
CA THR A 121 12.87 -14.43 0.17
C THR A 121 12.47 -14.22 1.63
N HIS A 122 11.38 -13.47 1.86
CA HIS A 122 10.76 -13.26 3.17
C HIS A 122 9.59 -14.21 3.44
N LYS A 123 9.37 -15.23 2.60
CA LYS A 123 8.23 -16.18 2.68
C LYS A 123 6.85 -15.51 2.64
N ILE A 124 6.76 -14.33 2.00
CA ILE A 124 5.51 -13.61 1.77
C ILE A 124 5.00 -13.96 0.37
N SER A 125 3.82 -14.58 0.29
CA SER A 125 3.15 -14.82 -0.98
C SER A 125 2.35 -13.59 -1.42
N LEU A 126 1.98 -13.50 -2.70
CA LEU A 126 1.10 -12.43 -3.19
C LEU A 126 -0.27 -12.43 -2.48
N HIS A 127 -0.81 -13.60 -2.13
CA HIS A 127 -2.07 -13.69 -1.37
C HIS A 127 -1.94 -13.10 0.05
N THR A 128 -0.76 -13.23 0.67
CA THR A 128 -0.50 -12.69 2.01
C THR A 128 -0.61 -11.15 2.02
N LEU A 129 -0.45 -10.49 0.86
CA LEU A 129 -0.64 -9.05 0.73
C LEU A 129 -2.10 -8.61 0.87
N LEU A 130 -3.08 -9.52 0.95
CA LEU A 130 -4.46 -9.16 1.30
C LEU A 130 -4.65 -8.89 2.80
N ASN A 131 -3.69 -9.30 3.63
CA ASN A 131 -3.64 -8.93 5.03
C ASN A 131 -3.10 -7.51 5.18
N GLU A 132 -3.90 -6.62 5.77
CA GLU A 132 -3.59 -5.18 5.95
C GLU A 132 -2.25 -4.93 6.62
N ASP A 133 -1.97 -5.64 7.73
CA ASP A 133 -0.73 -5.51 8.48
C ASP A 133 0.48 -5.91 7.63
N THR A 134 0.41 -7.03 6.92
CA THR A 134 1.49 -7.51 6.05
C THR A 134 1.72 -6.52 4.90
N ASN A 135 0.64 -6.10 4.24
CA ASN A 135 0.69 -5.15 3.12
C ASN A 135 1.34 -3.82 3.55
N LEU A 136 0.94 -3.30 4.71
CA LEU A 136 1.47 -2.07 5.30
C LEU A 136 2.96 -2.18 5.64
N ASN A 137 3.41 -3.29 6.24
CA ASN A 137 4.83 -3.50 6.56
C ASN A 137 5.68 -3.64 5.29
N VAL A 138 5.19 -4.35 4.28
CA VAL A 138 5.85 -4.43 2.96
C VAL A 138 5.98 -3.04 2.33
N ALA A 139 4.90 -2.24 2.34
CA ALA A 139 4.92 -0.87 1.83
C ALA A 139 5.94 0.01 2.56
N ALA A 140 6.00 -0.08 3.89
CA ALA A 140 6.95 0.67 4.70
C ALA A 140 8.42 0.30 4.36
N GLY A 141 8.71 -0.97 4.12
CA GLY A 141 10.01 -1.41 3.63
C GLY A 141 10.37 -0.83 2.26
N ILE A 142 9.43 -0.85 1.31
CA ILE A 142 9.63 -0.26 -0.03
C ILE A 142 9.84 1.26 0.05
N LEU A 143 9.05 1.95 0.87
CA LEU A 143 9.22 3.39 1.16
C LEU A 143 10.60 3.68 1.74
N TRP A 144 11.09 2.82 2.63
CA TRP A 144 12.43 2.96 3.20
C TRP A 144 13.53 2.82 2.13
N GLU A 145 13.42 1.84 1.22
CA GLU A 145 14.34 1.74 0.08
C GLU A 145 14.30 2.97 -0.82
N CYS A 146 13.10 3.54 -1.03
CA CYS A 146 12.96 4.81 -1.74
C CYS A 146 13.65 5.95 -0.99
N TYR A 147 13.51 6.01 0.34
CA TYR A 147 14.10 7.06 1.17
C TYR A 147 15.63 7.01 1.16
N LYS A 148 16.22 5.81 1.30
CA LYS A 148 17.68 5.62 1.25
C LYS A 148 18.31 6.19 -0.02
N LYS A 149 17.62 6.06 -1.16
CA LYS A 149 18.08 6.53 -2.47
C LYS A 149 17.87 8.04 -2.68
N ASN A 150 16.84 8.63 -2.09
CA ASN A 150 16.37 9.97 -2.45
C ASN A 150 16.53 11.04 -1.37
N ARG A 151 16.44 10.65 -0.09
CA ARG A 151 16.60 11.47 1.13
C ARG A 151 15.61 12.64 1.33
N THR A 152 14.77 12.96 0.35
CA THR A 152 13.74 14.00 0.47
C THR A 152 12.34 13.40 0.43
N ASN A 153 11.38 14.00 1.16
CA ASN A 153 9.98 13.56 1.17
C ASN A 153 9.39 13.48 -0.24
N TYR A 154 9.56 14.56 -1.02
CA TYR A 154 9.06 14.65 -2.39
C TYR A 154 9.52 13.49 -3.28
N LYS A 155 10.85 13.28 -3.35
CA LYS A 155 11.41 12.25 -4.22
C LYS A 155 11.10 10.83 -3.71
N THR A 156 11.11 10.64 -2.39
CA THR A 156 10.82 9.34 -1.76
C THR A 156 9.39 8.88 -2.04
N ILE A 157 8.41 9.74 -1.74
CA ILE A 157 6.99 9.43 -1.93
C ILE A 157 6.67 9.30 -3.43
N SER A 158 7.24 10.17 -4.28
CA SER A 158 7.05 10.05 -5.74
C SER A 158 7.64 8.76 -6.31
N ALA A 159 8.77 8.30 -5.77
CA ALA A 159 9.43 7.06 -6.20
C ALA A 159 8.64 5.80 -5.81
N TYR A 160 7.88 5.83 -4.71
CA TYR A 160 7.02 4.72 -4.30
C TYR A 160 6.01 4.36 -5.40
N ASN A 161 5.35 5.37 -5.98
CA ASN A 161 4.45 5.21 -7.12
C ASN A 161 5.19 5.03 -8.47
N GLY A 162 6.52 4.88 -8.47
CA GLY A 162 7.32 4.62 -9.67
C GLY A 162 7.64 5.84 -10.55
N SER A 163 7.37 7.07 -10.11
CA SER A 163 7.51 8.27 -10.94
C SER A 163 8.78 9.09 -10.67
N LYS A 164 9.43 9.56 -11.73
CA LYS A 164 10.55 10.52 -11.67
C LYS A 164 10.17 11.80 -12.41
N ARG A 165 9.93 12.87 -11.64
CA ARG A 165 9.70 14.29 -12.02
C ARG A 165 8.24 14.66 -12.36
N GLY A 166 7.68 15.65 -11.65
CA GLY A 166 6.42 16.32 -12.00
C GLY A 166 5.10 15.59 -11.67
N ASN A 167 5.12 14.49 -10.90
CA ASN A 167 3.91 13.71 -10.62
C ASN A 167 3.01 14.37 -9.56
N ALA A 168 1.70 14.43 -9.85
CA ALA A 168 0.63 14.79 -8.92
C ALA A 168 0.54 13.87 -7.68
N TYR A 169 1.19 12.70 -7.68
CA TYR A 169 1.12 11.73 -6.59
C TYR A 169 1.57 12.29 -5.24
N TYR A 170 2.73 12.96 -5.18
CA TYR A 170 3.17 13.62 -3.94
C TYR A 170 2.14 14.66 -3.48
N THR A 171 1.57 15.43 -4.40
CA THR A 171 0.54 16.43 -4.09
C THR A 171 -0.72 15.78 -3.52
N LYS A 172 -1.18 14.66 -4.10
CA LYS A 172 -2.33 13.89 -3.60
C LYS A 172 -2.08 13.38 -2.18
N VAL A 173 -0.94 12.73 -1.95
CA VAL A 173 -0.56 12.22 -0.62
C VAL A 173 -0.43 13.36 0.38
N SER A 174 0.18 14.48 -0.01
CA SER A 174 0.33 15.65 0.85
C SER A 174 -1.02 16.27 1.22
N ALA A 175 -1.97 16.31 0.28
CA ALA A 175 -3.31 16.81 0.54
C ALA A 175 -4.07 15.91 1.53
N GLU A 176 -3.96 14.58 1.41
CA GLU A 176 -4.54 13.66 2.41
C GLU A 176 -3.83 13.78 3.76
N LEU A 177 -2.51 13.92 3.77
CA LEU A 177 -1.74 14.09 5.01
C LEU A 177 -2.13 15.38 5.74
N GLN A 178 -2.31 16.50 5.02
CA GLN A 178 -2.64 17.79 5.62
C GLN A 178 -3.95 17.75 6.41
N LYS A 179 -4.94 16.95 5.97
CA LYS A 179 -6.21 16.75 6.69
C LYS A 179 -6.03 16.07 8.06
N LEU A 180 -4.89 15.42 8.29
CA LEU A 180 -4.56 14.66 9.50
C LEU A 180 -3.60 15.41 10.44
N LEU A 181 -3.05 16.53 9.98
CA LEU A 181 -2.15 17.37 10.77
C LEU A 181 -2.95 18.35 11.62
N LEU A 182 -2.47 18.61 12.84
CA LEU A 182 -3.04 19.70 13.65
C LEU A 182 -2.69 21.06 13.01
N PRO A 183 -3.47 22.13 13.23
CA PRO A 183 -3.25 23.43 12.59
C PRO A 183 -1.84 24.03 12.79
N HIS A 184 -1.15 23.64 13.86
CA HIS A 184 0.21 24.08 14.19
C HIS A 184 1.30 23.13 13.67
N GLU A 185 0.96 21.94 13.19
CA GLU A 185 1.91 21.01 12.61
C GLU A 185 2.18 21.36 11.15
N SER A 186 3.41 21.77 10.85
CA SER A 186 3.84 22.01 9.48
C SER A 186 4.02 20.70 8.69
N SER A 187 3.67 20.71 7.40
CA SER A 187 4.00 19.64 6.45
C SER A 187 5.51 19.48 6.20
N SER A 188 6.34 20.41 6.71
CA SER A 188 7.80 20.27 6.80
C SER A 188 8.28 19.34 7.91
N LYS A 189 7.36 18.73 8.69
CA LYS A 189 7.68 17.71 9.69
C LYS A 189 8.54 16.60 9.08
N ARG A 190 9.45 16.08 9.88
CA ARG A 190 10.32 14.96 9.51
C ARG A 190 9.47 13.69 9.33
N LEU A 191 9.04 13.42 8.10
CA LEU A 191 8.21 12.25 7.76
C LEU A 191 8.98 10.92 7.82
N PHE A 192 10.31 10.99 7.76
CA PHE A 192 11.24 9.88 7.90
C PHE A 192 12.27 10.26 8.96
N TYR A 193 12.14 9.70 10.16
CA TYR A 193 12.85 10.18 11.36
C TYR A 193 13.88 9.20 11.93
N ARG A 194 13.80 7.92 11.59
CA ARG A 194 14.87 6.96 11.90
C ARG A 194 15.80 6.84 10.72
N VAL A 195 17.11 6.76 10.96
CA VAL A 195 18.07 6.23 9.99
C VAL A 195 18.33 4.80 10.43
N LEU A 196 17.63 3.85 9.80
CA LEU A 196 17.91 2.42 9.93
C LEU A 196 19.13 2.04 9.10
#